data_AF-A0A1B0D174-F1
#
_entry.id   AF-A0A1B0D174-F1
#
_cell.length_a   1.000
_cell.length_b   1.000
_cell.length_c   1.000
_cell.angle_alpha   90.00
_cell.angle_beta   90.00
_cell.angle_gamma   90.00
#
_symmetry.space_group_name_H-M   'P 1'
#
loop_
_entity.id
_entity.type
_entity.pdbx_description
1 polymer ?
#
loop_
_entity_poly.entity_id
_entity_poly.type
_entity_poly.pdbx_seq_one_letter_code
_entity_poly.pdbx_strand_id
1 'polypeptide(L)'
;MLGVKSLELVKDLSRNPDSIPTFRDDTIREVLVETQEIFNANSRDARICSSTNNQQLLPILSFRHAALERNKRCMLAYLYNRLERIRNIRWETGPTIPEHIKTNLCEPEIQWFNGYNKLLAKYMKSVGDGQGIDLTCDMEPPKSLYIEVRCLEDYGKFELEDGELGFFVLFIDFTDIAIEWSNQVTPVTPMDYRHLPLKSLRIASLGVAEAPEDQNRCLARHNIVKSNAIQILT
;
A
#
# COMPACT_ATOMS: atom_id res chain seq x y z
N MET A 1 -30.51 -20.78 1.59
CA MET A 1 -29.33 -21.48 1.05
C MET A 1 -28.14 -21.19 1.95
N LEU A 2 -27.28 -22.18 2.23
CA LEU A 2 -26.13 -22.01 3.13
C LEU A 2 -24.97 -21.29 2.42
N GLY A 3 -24.27 -20.40 3.11
CA GLY A 3 -23.03 -19.77 2.66
C GLY A 3 -23.18 -18.74 1.53
N VAL A 4 -24.36 -18.13 1.40
CA VAL A 4 -24.60 -17.05 0.42
C VAL A 4 -23.94 -15.75 0.90
N LYS A 5 -24.07 -15.44 2.19
CA LYS A 5 -23.55 -14.19 2.81
C LYS A 5 -22.02 -14.15 2.80
N SER A 6 -21.39 -15.28 3.10
CA SER A 6 -19.93 -15.41 3.07
C SER A 6 -19.35 -15.22 1.67
N LEU A 7 -20.09 -15.65 0.64
CA LEU A 7 -19.73 -15.43 -0.77
C LEU A 7 -19.92 -13.97 -1.20
N GLU A 8 -20.88 -13.26 -0.61
CA GLU A 8 -21.09 -11.84 -0.86
C GLU A 8 -19.88 -11.00 -0.43
N LEU A 9 -19.28 -11.31 0.72
CA LEU A 9 -18.04 -10.68 1.20
C LEU A 9 -16.92 -10.76 0.15
N VAL A 10 -16.71 -11.94 -0.42
CA VAL A 10 -15.65 -12.15 -1.44
C VAL A 10 -15.98 -11.40 -2.73
N LYS A 11 -17.24 -11.40 -3.16
CA LYS A 11 -17.68 -10.66 -4.34
C LYS A 11 -17.50 -9.16 -4.18
N ASP A 12 -17.69 -8.63 -2.97
CA ASP A 12 -17.50 -7.21 -2.70
C ASP A 12 -16.07 -6.75 -2.96
N LEU A 13 -15.09 -7.49 -2.43
CA LEU A 13 -13.68 -7.20 -2.67
C LEU A 13 -13.30 -7.37 -4.13
N SER A 14 -13.91 -8.33 -4.82
CA SER A 14 -13.70 -8.51 -6.26
C SER A 14 -14.24 -7.36 -7.11
N ARG A 15 -15.26 -6.63 -6.63
CA ARG A 15 -15.82 -5.47 -7.35
C ARG A 15 -14.96 -4.22 -7.24
N ASN A 16 -14.21 -4.10 -6.16
CA ASN A 16 -13.34 -2.97 -5.88
C ASN A 16 -11.90 -3.47 -5.81
N PRO A 17 -11.18 -3.69 -6.92
CA PRO A 17 -9.81 -4.22 -6.88
C PRO A 17 -8.80 -3.21 -6.32
N ASP A 18 -8.96 -1.93 -6.67
CA ASP A 18 -7.93 -0.90 -6.46
C ASP A 18 -8.09 -0.12 -5.15
N SER A 19 -9.27 -0.18 -4.53
CA SER A 19 -9.58 0.54 -3.28
C SER A 19 -10.00 -0.41 -2.17
N ILE A 20 -9.83 -0.01 -0.91
CA ILE A 20 -10.35 -0.77 0.22
C ILE A 20 -11.78 -0.30 0.55
N PRO A 21 -12.81 -1.14 0.35
CA PRO A 21 -14.17 -0.77 0.70
C PRO A 21 -14.35 -0.71 2.21
N THR A 22 -15.49 -0.18 2.67
CA THR A 22 -15.86 -0.16 4.08
C THR A 22 -15.90 -1.56 4.68
N PHE A 23 -15.44 -1.70 5.92
CA PHE A 23 -15.46 -2.98 6.61
C PHE A 23 -16.90 -3.44 6.89
N ARG A 24 -17.34 -4.54 6.27
CA ARG A 24 -18.69 -5.09 6.44
C ARG A 24 -18.86 -5.92 7.72
N ASP A 25 -18.90 -5.24 8.86
CA ASP A 25 -19.05 -5.88 10.17
C ASP A 25 -20.38 -6.65 10.31
N ASP A 26 -21.49 -6.07 9.84
CA ASP A 26 -22.82 -6.69 9.91
C ASP A 26 -22.88 -8.03 9.16
N THR A 27 -22.37 -8.07 7.92
CA THR A 27 -22.35 -9.29 7.12
C THR A 27 -21.48 -10.37 7.77
N ILE A 28 -20.37 -10.00 8.41
CA ILE A 28 -19.52 -10.95 9.15
C ILE A 28 -20.28 -11.51 10.35
N ARG A 29 -20.95 -10.66 11.14
CA ARG A 29 -21.78 -11.12 12.28
C ARG A 29 -22.85 -12.10 11.81
N GLU A 30 -23.52 -11.81 10.70
CA GLU A 30 -24.51 -12.71 10.13
C GLU A 30 -23.94 -14.07 9.72
N VAL A 31 -22.74 -14.10 9.12
CA VAL A 31 -22.05 -15.36 8.76
C VAL A 31 -21.65 -16.14 10.01
N LEU A 32 -21.23 -15.45 11.08
CA LEU A 32 -20.89 -16.09 12.36
C LEU A 32 -22.12 -16.70 13.03
N VAL A 33 -23.27 -16.01 13.00
CA VAL A 33 -24.55 -16.55 13.50
C VAL A 33 -24.93 -17.80 12.71
N GLU A 34 -24.93 -17.73 11.38
CA GLU A 34 -25.22 -18.88 10.51
C GLU A 34 -24.27 -20.06 10.81
N THR A 35 -22.98 -19.78 10.98
CA THR A 35 -21.96 -20.78 11.30
C THR A 35 -22.23 -21.46 12.65
N GLN A 36 -22.64 -20.69 13.66
CA GLN A 36 -22.99 -21.22 14.97
C GLN A 36 -24.25 -22.10 14.92
N GLU A 37 -25.27 -21.70 14.17
CA GLU A 37 -26.50 -22.47 13.99
C GLU A 37 -26.22 -23.82 13.32
N ILE A 38 -25.45 -23.81 12.23
CA ILE A 38 -25.05 -25.04 11.52
C ILE A 38 -24.24 -25.93 12.46
N PHE A 39 -23.28 -25.37 13.21
CA PHE A 39 -22.44 -26.12 14.14
C PHE A 39 -23.26 -26.78 15.24
N ASN A 40 -24.21 -26.06 15.84
CA ASN A 40 -25.09 -26.59 16.89
C ASN A 40 -25.98 -27.72 16.35
N ALA A 41 -26.56 -27.54 15.17
CA ALA A 41 -27.37 -28.57 14.52
C ALA A 41 -26.52 -29.81 14.17
N ASN A 42 -25.32 -29.61 13.65
CA ASN A 42 -24.39 -30.69 13.32
C ASN A 42 -23.95 -31.47 14.57
N SER A 43 -23.69 -30.76 15.66
CA SER A 43 -23.30 -31.36 16.93
C SER A 43 -24.42 -32.18 17.56
N ARG A 44 -25.68 -31.72 17.45
CA ARG A 44 -26.86 -32.47 17.91
C ARG A 44 -27.00 -33.78 17.12
N ASP A 45 -26.99 -33.69 15.80
CA ASP A 45 -27.23 -34.84 14.94
C ASP A 45 -26.07 -35.85 14.99
N ALA A 46 -24.84 -35.38 15.19
CA ALA A 46 -23.67 -36.25 15.42
C ALA A 46 -23.84 -37.10 16.67
N ARG A 47 -24.38 -36.54 17.77
CA ARG A 47 -24.65 -37.30 19.00
C ARG A 47 -25.71 -38.38 18.80
N ILE A 48 -26.77 -38.07 18.04
CA ILE A 48 -27.85 -39.02 17.71
C ILE A 48 -27.31 -40.14 16.81
N CYS A 49 -26.50 -39.80 15.81
CA CYS A 49 -25.84 -40.78 14.96
C CYS A 49 -25.00 -41.77 15.78
N SER A 50 -24.24 -41.27 16.76
CA SER A 50 -23.41 -42.11 17.64
C SER A 50 -24.23 -42.98 18.59
N SER A 51 -25.34 -42.50 19.14
CA SER A 51 -26.14 -43.26 20.11
C SER A 51 -27.06 -44.30 19.46
N THR A 52 -27.64 -43.99 18.30
CA THR A 52 -28.61 -44.86 17.61
C THR A 52 -27.97 -45.65 16.45
N ASN A 53 -26.69 -45.42 16.15
CA ASN A 53 -25.99 -45.94 14.96
C ASN A 53 -26.76 -45.64 13.65
N ASN A 54 -27.41 -44.48 13.59
CA ASN A 54 -28.24 -44.09 12.46
C ASN A 54 -27.40 -43.49 11.32
N GLN A 55 -26.88 -44.36 10.46
CA GLN A 55 -26.01 -44.00 9.35
C GLN A 55 -26.66 -43.08 8.30
N GLN A 56 -27.99 -42.94 8.29
CA GLN A 56 -28.71 -42.07 7.36
C GLN A 56 -28.39 -40.58 7.57
N LEU A 57 -27.87 -40.20 8.74
CA LEU A 57 -27.49 -38.82 9.06
C LEU A 57 -26.11 -38.44 8.53
N LEU A 58 -25.25 -39.42 8.18
CA LEU A 58 -23.87 -39.17 7.77
C LEU A 58 -23.74 -38.22 6.55
N PRO A 59 -24.54 -38.35 5.48
CA PRO A 59 -24.48 -37.41 4.35
C PRO A 59 -24.86 -35.98 4.76
N ILE A 60 -25.84 -35.83 5.66
CA ILE A 60 -26.29 -34.53 6.17
C ILE A 60 -25.17 -33.88 7.00
N LEU A 61 -24.50 -34.67 7.84
CA LEU A 61 -23.36 -34.19 8.64
C LEU A 61 -22.19 -33.74 7.76
N SER A 62 -21.86 -34.53 6.73
CA SER A 62 -20.82 -34.19 5.77
C SER A 62 -21.15 -32.91 5.00
N PHE A 63 -22.40 -32.77 4.54
CA PHE A 63 -22.87 -31.57 3.85
C PHE A 63 -22.76 -30.31 4.72
N ARG A 64 -23.23 -30.37 5.97
CA ARG A 64 -23.13 -29.24 6.92
C ARG A 64 -21.69 -28.92 7.27
N HIS A 65 -20.84 -29.93 7.43
CA HIS A 65 -19.41 -29.74 7.66
C HIS A 65 -18.74 -29.02 6.49
N ALA A 66 -19.01 -29.44 5.25
CA ALA A 66 -18.51 -28.77 4.06
C ALA A 66 -18.99 -27.31 3.95
N ALA A 67 -20.23 -27.02 4.35
CA ALA A 67 -20.75 -25.65 4.42
C ALA A 67 -20.01 -24.78 5.44
N LEU A 68 -19.69 -25.32 6.62
CA LEU A 68 -18.88 -24.63 7.64
C LEU A 68 -17.48 -24.31 7.11
N GLU A 69 -16.81 -25.28 6.47
CA GLU A 69 -15.49 -25.05 5.87
C GLU A 69 -15.54 -23.97 4.80
N ARG A 70 -16.58 -23.94 3.97
CA ARG A 70 -16.78 -22.90 2.95
C ARG A 70 -16.92 -21.52 3.59
N ASN A 71 -17.75 -21.37 4.62
CA ASN A 71 -17.91 -20.10 5.33
C ASN A 71 -16.58 -19.62 5.93
N LYS A 72 -15.83 -20.53 6.56
CA LYS A 72 -14.49 -20.24 7.10
C LYS A 72 -13.54 -19.77 6.00
N ARG A 73 -13.45 -20.49 4.87
CA ARG A 73 -12.55 -20.14 3.76
C ARG A 73 -12.90 -18.76 3.17
N CYS A 74 -14.18 -18.48 2.96
CA CYS A 74 -14.64 -17.20 2.42
C CYS A 74 -14.34 -16.02 3.38
N MET A 75 -14.59 -16.18 4.68
CA MET A 75 -14.25 -15.15 5.67
C MET A 75 -12.74 -14.90 5.75
N LEU A 76 -11.93 -15.97 5.76
CA LEU A 76 -10.47 -15.84 5.77
C LEU A 76 -9.95 -15.18 4.51
N ALA A 77 -10.48 -15.53 3.33
CA ALA A 77 -10.10 -14.90 2.07
C ALA A 77 -10.45 -13.40 2.06
N TYR A 78 -11.62 -13.03 2.58
CA TYR A 78 -12.03 -11.63 2.73
C TYR A 78 -11.05 -10.86 3.63
N LEU A 79 -10.80 -11.36 4.84
CA LEU A 79 -9.89 -10.71 5.80
C LEU A 79 -8.46 -10.63 5.27
N TYR A 80 -7.95 -11.72 4.69
CA TYR A 80 -6.59 -11.78 4.15
C TYR A 80 -6.40 -10.79 3.00
N ASN A 81 -7.32 -10.73 2.04
CA ASN A 81 -7.22 -9.80 0.92
C ASN A 81 -7.25 -8.34 1.39
N ARG A 82 -8.06 -8.01 2.40
CA ARG A 82 -8.04 -6.67 3.02
C ARG A 82 -6.70 -6.37 3.68
N LEU A 83 -6.11 -7.31 4.42
CA LEU A 83 -4.79 -7.13 5.03
C LEU A 83 -3.68 -6.94 4.00
N GLU A 84 -3.74 -7.64 2.86
CA GLU A 84 -2.81 -7.41 1.73
C GLU A 84 -2.91 -5.98 1.21
N ARG A 85 -4.13 -5.46 1.02
CA ARG A 85 -4.34 -4.06 0.58
C ARG A 85 -3.85 -3.05 1.61
N ILE A 86 -4.14 -3.27 2.89
CA ILE A 86 -3.63 -2.42 4.00
C ILE A 86 -2.10 -2.43 4.01
N ARG A 87 -1.48 -3.58 3.73
CA ARG A 87 -0.02 -3.67 3.58
C ARG A 87 0.46 -2.82 2.40
N ASN A 88 -0.19 -2.91 1.24
CA ASN A 88 0.21 -2.13 0.07
C ASN A 88 0.11 -0.62 0.32
N ILE A 89 -0.93 -0.16 1.02
CA ILE A 89 -1.07 1.24 1.46
C ILE A 89 0.17 1.70 2.26
N ARG A 90 0.78 0.83 3.10
CA ARG A 90 2.03 1.17 3.80
C ARG A 90 3.20 1.44 2.85
N TRP A 91 3.28 0.70 1.75
CA TRP A 91 4.36 0.83 0.77
C TRP A 91 4.13 1.98 -0.22
N GLU A 92 2.87 2.37 -0.44
CA GLU A 92 2.49 3.46 -1.34
C GLU A 92 2.45 4.83 -0.63
N THR A 93 1.83 4.90 0.55
CA THR A 93 1.58 6.19 1.24
C THR A 93 2.55 6.45 2.40
N GLY A 94 3.18 5.42 2.96
CA GLY A 94 4.09 5.56 4.08
C GLY A 94 3.47 5.21 5.45
N PRO A 95 4.08 5.64 6.57
CA PRO A 95 3.72 5.18 7.92
C PRO A 95 2.37 5.69 8.43
N THR A 96 1.79 6.70 7.80
CA THR A 96 0.49 7.29 8.15
C THR A 96 -0.58 6.85 7.15
N ILE A 97 -1.77 6.52 7.66
CA ILE A 97 -2.92 6.20 6.81
C ILE A 97 -3.71 7.49 6.58
N PRO A 98 -4.05 7.85 5.33
CA PRO A 98 -4.94 8.95 5.03
C PRO A 98 -6.31 8.79 5.72
N GLU A 99 -6.89 9.89 6.21
CA GLU A 99 -8.13 9.84 7.00
C GLU A 99 -9.30 9.22 6.23
N HIS A 100 -9.40 9.46 4.92
CA HIS A 100 -10.45 8.89 4.06
C HIS A 100 -10.38 7.36 3.93
N ILE A 101 -9.20 6.76 4.09
CA ILE A 101 -9.02 5.30 4.09
C ILE A 101 -9.30 4.75 5.49
N LYS A 102 -8.86 5.49 6.51
CA LYS A 102 -8.99 5.09 7.91
C LYS A 102 -10.45 4.90 8.32
N THR A 103 -11.38 5.68 7.77
CA THR A 103 -12.83 5.51 7.99
C THR A 103 -13.38 4.17 7.47
N ASN A 104 -12.71 3.53 6.50
CA ASN A 104 -13.10 2.25 5.92
C ASN A 104 -12.53 1.03 6.67
N LEU A 105 -11.63 1.26 7.63
CA LEU A 105 -10.94 0.21 8.40
C LEU A 105 -11.64 -0.07 9.71
N CYS A 106 -11.49 -1.31 10.20
CA CYS A 106 -11.90 -1.64 11.56
C CYS A 106 -10.75 -1.47 12.57
N GLU A 107 -11.09 -1.30 13.85
CA GLU A 107 -10.09 -1.13 14.93
C GLU A 107 -9.01 -2.23 14.95
N PRO A 108 -9.33 -3.54 14.81
CA PRO A 108 -8.31 -4.58 14.71
C PRO A 108 -7.38 -4.45 13.50
N GLU A 109 -7.87 -3.96 12.36
CA GLU A 109 -7.06 -3.70 11.16
C GLU A 109 -6.05 -2.58 11.41
N ILE A 110 -6.48 -1.52 12.11
CA ILE A 110 -5.60 -0.40 12.51
C ILE A 110 -4.51 -0.87 13.46
N GLN A 111 -4.86 -1.71 14.45
CA GLN A 111 -3.89 -2.31 15.37
C GLN A 111 -2.88 -3.19 14.64
N TRP A 112 -3.34 -3.97 13.66
CA TRP A 112 -2.48 -4.79 12.81
C TRP A 112 -1.51 -3.91 12.01
N PHE A 113 -1.98 -2.82 11.38
CA PHE A 113 -1.14 -1.88 10.64
C PHE A 113 -0.06 -1.25 11.52
N ASN A 114 -0.43 -0.82 12.73
CA ASN A 114 0.52 -0.29 13.71
C ASN A 114 1.58 -1.33 14.14
N GLY A 115 1.18 -2.60 14.26
CA GLY A 115 2.10 -3.71 14.49
C GLY A 115 3.06 -3.93 13.31
N TYR A 116 2.53 -3.91 12.09
CA TYR A 116 3.32 -4.02 10.86
C TYR A 116 4.33 -2.88 10.73
N ASN A 117 3.94 -1.64 11.02
CA ASN A 117 4.83 -0.48 11.04
C ASN A 117 6.00 -0.64 12.01
N LYS A 118 5.73 -1.13 13.23
CA LYS A 118 6.79 -1.37 14.23
C LYS A 118 7.77 -2.45 13.76
N LEU A 119 7.26 -3.52 13.14
CA LEU A 119 8.09 -4.59 12.60
C LEU A 119 8.95 -4.11 11.43
N LEU A 120 8.35 -3.35 10.51
CA LEU A 120 9.06 -2.80 9.36
C LEU A 120 10.15 -1.81 9.81
N ALA A 121 9.84 -0.90 10.73
CA ALA A 121 10.81 0.04 11.28
C ALA A 121 11.97 -0.67 12.00
N LYS A 122 11.68 -1.77 12.74
CA LYS A 122 12.72 -2.60 13.36
C LYS A 122 13.61 -3.24 12.29
N TYR A 123 13.03 -3.71 11.21
CA TYR A 123 13.77 -4.32 10.10
C TYR A 123 14.64 -3.29 9.37
N MET A 124 14.10 -2.14 9.01
CA MET A 124 14.81 -1.02 8.37
C MET A 124 16.04 -0.57 9.19
N LYS A 125 15.92 -0.53 10.52
CA LYS A 125 17.05 -0.22 11.41
C LYS A 125 18.12 -1.32 11.48
N SER A 126 17.74 -2.58 11.30
CA SER A 126 18.67 -3.72 11.36
C SER A 126 19.48 -3.90 10.09
N VAL A 127 19.02 -3.34 8.97
CA VAL A 127 19.65 -3.44 7.66
C VAL A 127 20.52 -2.18 7.42
N GLY A 128 21.69 -2.33 6.82
CA GLY A 128 22.57 -1.19 6.47
C GLY A 128 23.61 -0.82 7.53
N ASP A 129 24.35 -1.81 8.04
CA ASP A 129 25.59 -1.64 8.84
C ASP A 129 25.56 -0.54 9.92
N GLY A 130 24.43 -0.43 10.63
CA GLY A 130 24.25 0.49 11.76
C GLY A 130 23.70 1.88 11.41
N GLN A 131 23.52 2.22 10.13
CA GLN A 131 22.90 3.47 9.69
C GLN A 131 21.39 3.33 9.44
N GLY A 132 20.92 2.10 9.17
CA GLY A 132 19.53 1.87 8.78
C GLY A 132 19.31 2.22 7.31
N ILE A 133 18.41 1.48 6.64
CA ILE A 133 18.01 1.78 5.26
C ILE A 133 16.48 1.86 5.21
N ASP A 134 15.97 2.95 4.63
CA ASP A 134 14.55 3.07 4.33
C ASP A 134 14.23 2.34 3.02
N LEU A 135 13.59 1.19 3.16
CA LEU A 135 13.19 0.33 2.06
C LEU A 135 11.96 0.86 1.30
N THR A 136 11.25 1.85 1.85
CA THR A 136 10.05 2.40 1.21
C THR A 136 10.39 3.51 0.21
N CYS A 137 11.64 4.00 0.25
CA CYS A 137 12.18 4.99 -0.69
C CYS A 137 12.84 4.33 -1.92
N ASP A 138 13.16 5.12 -2.95
CA ASP A 138 13.91 4.74 -4.17
C ASP A 138 13.56 3.41 -4.91
N MET A 139 12.31 3.24 -5.35
CA MET A 139 11.80 2.06 -6.07
C MET A 139 11.99 2.20 -7.59
N GLU A 140 12.27 3.41 -8.07
CA GLU A 140 12.62 3.68 -9.46
C GLU A 140 14.11 4.01 -9.56
N PRO A 141 14.80 3.59 -10.64
CA PRO A 141 16.20 3.91 -10.82
C PRO A 141 16.40 5.41 -11.03
N PRO A 142 17.47 6.00 -10.45
CA PRO A 142 17.69 7.43 -10.57
C PRO A 142 18.05 7.86 -11.99
N LYS A 143 17.33 8.85 -12.52
CA LYS A 143 17.56 9.40 -13.87
C LYS A 143 18.60 10.52 -13.87
N SER A 144 18.58 11.37 -12.84
CA SER A 144 19.47 12.52 -12.67
C SER A 144 19.63 12.83 -11.19
N LEU A 145 20.70 13.52 -10.79
CA LEU A 145 20.95 13.88 -9.39
C LEU A 145 19.98 14.96 -8.87
N TYR A 146 19.59 15.87 -9.77
CA TYR A 146 18.66 16.96 -9.52
C TYR A 146 17.53 16.91 -10.55
N ILE A 147 16.33 17.30 -10.12
CA ILE A 147 15.20 17.49 -11.02
C ILE A 147 14.50 18.82 -10.72
N GLU A 148 13.87 19.41 -11.73
CA GLU A 148 12.97 20.54 -11.57
C GLU A 148 11.53 20.02 -11.39
N VAL A 149 10.85 20.53 -10.36
CA VAL A 149 9.48 20.15 -10.04
C VAL A 149 8.58 21.39 -10.01
N ARG A 150 7.35 21.23 -10.50
CA ARG A 150 6.31 22.25 -10.40
C ARG A 150 5.34 21.91 -9.27
N CYS A 151 5.02 22.89 -8.46
CA CYS A 151 4.11 22.76 -7.33
C CYS A 151 2.64 22.85 -7.80
N LEU A 152 1.78 21.98 -7.29
CA LEU A 152 0.33 22.06 -7.51
C LEU A 152 -0.37 22.88 -6.42
N GLU A 153 0.04 22.72 -5.15
CA GLU A 153 -0.50 23.45 -4.00
C GLU A 153 0.60 23.83 -2.99
N ASP A 154 0.44 24.98 -2.32
CA ASP A 154 1.34 25.50 -1.27
C ASP A 154 0.82 25.11 0.12
N TYR A 155 1.67 24.46 0.92
CA TYR A 155 1.33 23.93 2.24
C TYR A 155 2.29 24.42 3.35
N GLY A 156 3.08 25.48 3.12
CA GLY A 156 3.95 26.09 4.14
C GLY A 156 5.45 25.84 3.98
N LYS A 157 6.21 25.79 5.09
CA LYS A 157 7.69 25.66 5.08
C LYS A 157 8.13 24.32 5.68
N PHE A 158 9.12 23.65 5.07
CA PHE A 158 9.76 22.43 5.56
C PHE A 158 11.28 22.63 5.73
N GLU A 159 11.88 21.97 6.70
CA GLU A 159 13.32 22.00 6.97
C GLU A 159 14.03 20.91 6.15
N LEU A 160 14.86 21.32 5.19
CA LEU A 160 15.80 20.41 4.51
C LEU A 160 16.78 19.80 5.52
N GLU A 161 17.37 18.65 5.19
CA GLU A 161 18.40 18.00 6.02
C GLU A 161 19.61 18.92 6.31
N ASP A 162 19.82 19.92 5.45
CA ASP A 162 20.86 20.94 5.58
C ASP A 162 20.45 22.12 6.49
N GLY A 163 19.22 22.12 7.04
CA GLY A 163 18.69 23.15 7.94
C GLY A 163 18.11 24.39 7.24
N GLU A 164 18.07 24.42 5.91
CA GLU A 164 17.40 25.48 5.15
C GLU A 164 15.89 25.23 5.07
N LEU A 165 15.10 26.32 5.12
CA LEU A 165 13.64 26.25 5.01
C LEU A 165 13.22 26.31 3.53
N GLY A 166 12.72 25.20 3.00
CA GLY A 166 12.07 25.11 1.69
C GLY A 166 10.55 25.31 1.78
N PHE A 167 9.90 25.73 0.70
CA PHE A 167 8.43 25.84 0.62
C PHE A 167 7.81 24.48 0.24
N PHE A 168 6.61 24.19 0.75
CA PHE A 168 5.87 22.95 0.56
C PHE A 168 5.35 22.81 -0.87
N VAL A 169 5.37 21.58 -1.33
CA VAL A 169 4.65 21.09 -2.51
C VAL A 169 4.00 19.81 -2.06
N LEU A 170 2.66 19.71 -2.03
CA LEU A 170 2.00 18.40 -1.89
C LEU A 170 0.60 18.38 -2.54
N PHE A 171 -0.01 17.25 -2.87
CA PHE A 171 0.19 16.28 -3.97
C PHE A 171 -1.23 15.69 -4.24
N ILE A 172 -1.82 15.80 -5.45
CA ILE A 172 -3.13 15.19 -5.82
C ILE A 172 -3.14 14.69 -7.30
N ASP A 173 -3.51 13.41 -7.46
CA ASP A 173 -3.94 12.56 -8.59
C ASP A 173 -3.30 12.61 -10.00
N PHE A 174 -2.78 11.44 -10.42
CA PHE A 174 -2.77 10.98 -11.82
C PHE A 174 -4.06 10.20 -12.10
N THR A 175 -4.97 10.78 -12.88
CA THR A 175 -5.65 10.02 -13.94
C THR A 175 -5.29 10.69 -15.26
N ASP A 176 -4.87 9.84 -16.20
CA ASP A 176 -4.58 10.14 -17.61
C ASP A 176 -3.33 10.98 -17.89
N ILE A 177 -2.30 10.35 -18.43
CA ILE A 177 -1.66 10.72 -19.71
C ILE A 177 -0.74 9.56 -20.11
N ALA A 178 -1.28 8.72 -20.99
CA ALA A 178 -0.47 7.91 -21.89
C ALA A 178 0.38 8.86 -22.74
N ILE A 179 1.69 8.68 -22.77
CA ILE A 179 2.52 9.31 -23.80
C ILE A 179 2.98 8.22 -24.76
N GLU A 180 2.36 8.25 -25.93
CA GLU A 180 2.76 7.55 -27.14
C GLU A 180 4.26 7.72 -27.41
N TRP A 181 4.87 6.61 -27.82
CA TRP A 181 6.21 6.60 -28.38
C TRP A 181 6.23 7.36 -29.71
N SER A 182 6.70 8.61 -29.70
CA SER A 182 7.15 9.28 -30.92
C SER A 182 8.64 9.00 -31.13
N ASN A 183 8.91 8.05 -32.03
CA ASN A 183 10.25 7.73 -32.52
C ASN A 183 10.83 8.93 -33.30
N GLN A 184 11.66 9.75 -32.66
CA GLN A 184 12.70 10.51 -33.36
C GLN A 184 13.99 10.56 -32.52
N VAL A 185 14.82 9.54 -32.74
CA VAL A 185 16.23 9.51 -32.35
C VAL A 185 16.99 10.51 -33.25
N THR A 186 17.78 11.41 -32.65
CA THR A 186 18.95 11.97 -33.35
C THR A 186 20.22 11.65 -32.55
N PRO A 187 21.34 11.33 -33.23
CA PRO A 187 22.52 10.78 -32.56
C PRO A 187 23.44 11.91 -32.11
N VAL A 188 23.83 11.92 -30.83
CA VAL A 188 24.96 12.72 -30.36
C VAL A 188 26.15 11.80 -30.15
N THR A 189 27.25 12.13 -30.83
CA THR A 189 28.52 11.40 -30.87
C THR A 189 29.20 11.27 -29.50
N PRO A 190 30.01 10.24 -29.24
CA PRO A 190 30.63 10.02 -27.93
C PRO A 190 31.83 10.96 -27.72
N MET A 191 31.85 11.72 -26.62
CA MET A 191 33.07 12.37 -26.12
C MET A 191 33.85 11.43 -25.20
N ASP A 192 35.15 11.33 -25.46
CA ASP A 192 36.13 10.44 -24.84
C ASP A 192 36.67 11.04 -23.52
N TYR A 193 36.37 10.44 -22.37
CA TYR A 193 36.76 10.92 -21.03
C TYR A 193 38.10 10.34 -20.55
N ARG A 194 39.12 10.27 -21.41
CA ARG A 194 40.39 9.64 -21.04
C ARG A 194 41.42 10.51 -20.32
N HIS A 195 41.16 11.79 -20.12
CA HIS A 195 42.09 12.65 -19.38
C HIS A 195 41.38 13.71 -18.56
N LEU A 196 41.16 13.46 -17.27
CA LEU A 196 41.10 14.51 -16.24
C LEU A 196 41.58 13.93 -14.89
N PRO A 197 42.51 14.61 -14.20
CA PRO A 197 43.19 14.07 -13.02
C PRO A 197 42.33 14.10 -11.76
N LEU A 198 42.44 13.05 -10.95
CA LEU A 198 41.99 12.97 -9.57
C LEU A 198 42.65 14.08 -8.72
N LYS A 199 41.95 15.19 -8.52
CA LYS A 199 42.27 16.14 -7.45
C LYS A 199 40.99 16.55 -6.72
N SER A 200 40.86 16.01 -5.51
CA SER A 200 40.17 16.60 -4.37
C SER A 200 38.90 17.40 -4.69
N LEU A 201 37.74 16.74 -4.73
CA LEU A 201 36.50 17.50 -4.56
C LEU A 201 36.32 17.83 -3.08
N ARG A 202 36.69 19.08 -2.76
CA ARG A 202 36.20 19.79 -1.59
C ARG A 202 34.69 19.78 -1.62
N ILE A 203 34.07 19.54 -0.46
CA ILE A 203 32.67 19.86 -0.21
C ILE A 203 32.54 21.36 -0.42
N ALA A 204 32.02 21.76 -1.58
CA ALA A 204 31.68 23.13 -1.88
C ALA A 204 30.28 23.39 -1.34
N SER A 205 30.23 24.02 -0.17
CA SER A 205 29.11 24.85 0.24
C SER A 205 28.97 26.05 -0.71
N LEU A 206 27.73 26.50 -0.86
CA LEU A 206 27.22 27.67 -1.60
C LEU A 206 26.77 27.44 -3.05
N GLY A 207 25.46 27.58 -3.20
CA GLY A 207 24.78 27.85 -4.46
C GLY A 207 23.27 27.77 -4.32
N VAL A 208 22.67 28.63 -3.47
CA VAL A 208 21.25 28.97 -3.60
C VAL A 208 21.07 29.55 -5.00
N ALA A 209 20.37 28.83 -5.87
CA ALA A 209 19.93 29.37 -7.14
C ALA A 209 18.63 30.12 -6.89
N GLU A 210 18.69 31.45 -7.01
CA GLU A 210 17.55 32.36 -7.04
C GLU A 210 16.42 31.78 -7.89
N ALA A 211 15.21 31.81 -7.33
CA ALA A 211 13.99 31.59 -8.08
C ALA A 211 13.92 32.65 -9.19
N PRO A 212 13.93 32.27 -10.49
CA PRO A 212 13.46 33.17 -11.52
C PRO A 212 11.97 33.46 -11.27
N GLU A 213 11.49 34.62 -11.70
CA GLU A 213 10.17 35.24 -11.45
C GLU A 213 8.90 34.44 -11.84
N ASP A 214 8.96 33.11 -11.88
CA ASP A 214 7.81 32.20 -11.93
C ASP A 214 7.71 31.48 -10.57
N GLN A 215 6.78 31.93 -9.72
CA GLN A 215 6.60 31.50 -8.32
C GLN A 215 6.42 29.99 -8.04
N ASN A 216 6.46 29.12 -9.05
CA ASN A 216 6.05 27.71 -8.94
C ASN A 216 7.11 26.68 -9.39
N ARG A 217 8.38 27.07 -9.60
CA ARG A 217 9.46 26.15 -10.02
C ARG A 217 10.50 25.99 -8.93
N CYS A 218 10.81 24.75 -8.54
CA CYS A 218 11.85 24.45 -7.54
C CYS A 218 12.75 23.30 -8.00
N LEU A 219 14.04 23.36 -7.64
CA LEU A 219 14.99 22.26 -7.82
C LEU A 219 14.94 21.33 -6.60
N ALA A 220 14.68 20.04 -6.82
CA ALA A 220 14.66 19.02 -5.79
C ALA A 220 15.70 17.92 -6.07
N ARG A 221 16.32 17.37 -5.02
CA ARG A 221 17.14 16.16 -5.14
C ARG A 221 16.26 14.98 -5.51
N HIS A 222 16.77 14.09 -6.35
CA HIS A 222 16.03 12.95 -6.90
C HIS A 222 15.38 12.04 -5.84
N ASN A 223 16.01 11.88 -4.67
CA ASN A 223 15.50 11.04 -3.58
C ASN A 223 14.26 11.63 -2.86
N ILE A 224 13.84 12.85 -3.21
CA ILE A 224 12.65 13.50 -2.66
C ILE A 224 11.40 13.21 -3.54
N VAL A 225 11.58 12.62 -4.72
CA VAL A 225 10.61 12.67 -5.85
C VAL A 225 9.69 11.46 -5.88
N LYS A 226 9.23 11.02 -4.73
CA LYS A 226 8.54 9.73 -4.59
C LYS A 226 7.08 9.86 -4.22
N SER A 227 6.40 10.82 -4.83
CA SER A 227 4.98 11.03 -4.60
C SER A 227 4.26 11.45 -5.89
N ASN A 228 3.04 10.96 -6.04
CA ASN A 228 2.21 10.87 -7.27
C ASN A 228 1.69 12.22 -7.82
N ALA A 229 2.44 13.30 -7.70
CA ALA A 229 1.95 14.66 -8.01
C ALA A 229 3.07 15.68 -8.24
N ILE A 230 4.23 15.20 -8.67
CA ILE A 230 5.22 16.05 -9.34
C ILE A 230 5.05 15.79 -10.83
N GLN A 231 4.71 16.84 -11.58
CA GLN A 231 4.90 16.82 -13.02
C GLN A 231 6.37 17.16 -13.29
N ILE A 232 7.14 16.15 -13.72
CA ILE A 232 8.51 16.36 -14.18
C ILE A 232 8.42 17.19 -15.45
N LEU A 233 9.04 18.37 -15.45
CA LEU A 233 9.20 19.15 -16.67
C LEU A 233 10.21 18.41 -17.56
N THR A 234 9.72 17.74 -18.60
CA THR A 234 10.54 17.19 -19.70
C THR A 234 10.83 18.25 -20.74
#